data_AF-A0A352NDF6-F1
#
_entry.id   AF-A0A352NDF6-F1
#
_cell.length_a   1.000
_cell.length_b   1.000
_cell.length_c   1.000
_cell.angle_alpha   90.00
_cell.angle_beta   90.00
_cell.angle_gamma   90.00
#
_symmetry.space_group_name_H-M   'P 1'
#
loop_
_entity.id
_entity.type
_entity.pdbx_description
1 polymer ?
#
loop_
_entity_poly.entity_id
_entity_poly.type
_entity_poly.pdbx_seq_one_letter_code
_entity_poly.pdbx_strand_id
1 'polypeptide(L)'
;MAKKSKIIQIGGQTLTFSEAIKEKFHVIYLPGNYDLMADEAGERFFVEGEFNPKNNRSLFILGADALLLRSFPLQLAQFPAYQIFYDAEAEISPHQEQILEQKFAHPYRTKEDSLESLREKVWDLSIGQMGYKVKPEMVAVSEGFKGQSTKFGNSYMQLMGEFTPEFSEILHWRRHSVDFGAGDKLAFYPEDTVVKGDLELEYRIYVLEKNHYNIIKVIKGSPQQFRNQEIIVHNDTEHTVYTSIGLYAKGGQGEIQVGNIHFRKYLNDKSVMFSGATTLIDRQVRNEEVNCYFHPGDMKPPLSVYFSGYRSAEGMEGRGMMANMGGPFILLGDPRLEGGNFYLGSSEFEAQISQFIQDKLEWLGFSNQDLILSGLSMGTFGALYYAADLSPAAVIVGKPLANIGTIALNERINRPEMWGTSLDMVLHHGGSSTTANAESLDQKFWDKFSKGNYDSTTFALAYMKQDDYDHKAF
;
A
#
# COMPACT_ATOMS: atom_id res chain seq x y z
N MET A 1 19.39 19.08 7.84
CA MET A 1 19.12 17.72 8.37
C MET A 1 17.62 17.61 8.57
N ALA A 2 16.97 16.54 8.10
CA ALA A 2 15.56 16.31 8.40
C ALA A 2 15.39 16.15 9.93
N LYS A 3 14.36 16.77 10.51
CA LYS A 3 14.06 16.64 11.94
C LYS A 3 13.69 15.17 12.22
N LYS A 4 14.40 14.51 13.14
CA LYS A 4 14.10 13.13 13.57
C LYS A 4 12.65 13.05 14.07
N SER A 5 11.96 11.94 13.77
CA SER A 5 10.69 11.62 14.42
C SER A 5 10.91 11.44 15.93
N LYS A 6 9.84 11.46 16.73
CA LYS A 6 9.95 11.37 18.19
C LYS A 6 9.34 10.09 18.72
N ILE A 7 9.91 9.55 19.78
CA ILE A 7 9.26 8.59 20.67
C ILE A 7 8.97 9.37 21.95
N ILE A 8 7.71 9.44 22.34
CA ILE A 8 7.24 10.23 23.48
C ILE A 8 6.64 9.25 24.46
N GLN A 9 7.42 8.95 25.51
CA GLN A 9 6.97 8.13 26.61
C GLN A 9 6.34 9.02 27.68
N ILE A 10 5.11 8.70 28.09
CA ILE A 10 4.36 9.42 29.12
C ILE A 10 4.11 8.41 30.25
N GLY A 11 4.81 8.60 31.37
CA GLY A 11 4.74 7.71 32.54
C GLY A 11 5.50 6.38 32.37
N GLY A 12 5.32 5.51 33.35
CA GLY A 12 5.97 4.20 33.46
C GLY A 12 7.46 4.29 33.78
N GLN A 13 8.13 3.14 33.82
CA GLN A 13 9.59 3.11 33.91
C GLN A 13 10.20 3.52 32.57
N THR A 14 11.21 4.40 32.58
CA THR A 14 11.89 4.86 31.37
C THR A 14 12.42 3.69 30.56
N LEU A 15 11.95 3.56 29.32
CA LEU A 15 12.35 2.48 28.43
C LEU A 15 13.71 2.76 27.78
N THR A 16 14.48 1.70 27.59
CA THR A 16 15.75 1.74 26.87
C THR A 16 15.55 1.28 25.42
N PHE A 17 16.14 2.04 24.49
CA PHE A 17 16.15 1.76 23.06
C PHE A 17 17.58 1.56 22.57
N SER A 18 17.75 0.76 21.50
CA SER A 18 19.03 0.56 20.84
C SER A 18 19.53 1.86 20.18
N GLU A 19 20.84 1.95 19.92
CA GLU A 19 21.41 3.09 19.22
C GLU A 19 20.81 3.26 17.81
N ALA A 20 20.52 2.16 17.12
CA ALA A 20 19.83 2.19 15.82
C ALA A 20 18.45 2.87 15.87
N ILE A 21 17.68 2.67 16.94
CA ILE A 21 16.40 3.38 17.14
C ILE A 21 16.66 4.87 17.46
N LYS A 22 17.64 5.19 18.31
CA LYS A 22 18.00 6.59 18.65
C LYS A 22 18.61 7.37 17.49
N GLU A 23 19.19 6.69 16.51
CA GLU A 23 19.61 7.31 15.25
C GLU A 23 18.41 7.81 14.44
N LYS A 24 17.28 7.10 14.47
CA LYS A 24 16.05 7.45 13.74
C LYS A 24 15.11 8.35 14.54
N PHE A 25 15.06 8.19 15.86
CA PHE A 25 14.14 8.89 16.74
C PHE A 25 14.83 9.72 17.82
N HIS A 26 14.19 10.82 18.19
CA HIS A 26 14.47 11.50 19.45
C HIS A 26 13.53 10.96 20.54
N VAL A 27 14.10 10.38 21.60
CA VAL A 27 13.32 9.82 22.71
C VAL A 27 13.10 10.88 23.78
N ILE A 28 11.85 11.11 24.16
CA ILE A 28 11.41 12.05 25.18
C ILE A 28 10.66 11.27 26.24
N TYR A 29 10.98 11.52 27.50
CA TYR A 29 10.24 11.00 28.65
C TYR A 29 9.53 12.14 29.37
N LEU A 30 8.24 11.95 29.64
CA LEU A 30 7.37 12.86 30.37
C LEU A 30 6.74 12.11 31.56
N PRO A 31 6.53 12.76 32.72
CA PRO A 31 5.79 12.17 33.84
C PRO A 31 4.36 11.73 33.45
N GLY A 32 3.79 10.71 34.10
CA GLY A 32 2.44 10.22 33.81
C GLY A 32 1.33 11.27 34.03
N ASN A 33 1.57 12.24 34.91
CA ASN A 33 0.70 13.38 35.20
C ASN A 33 1.06 14.66 34.43
N TYR A 34 1.83 14.55 33.34
CA TYR A 34 2.20 15.70 32.53
C TYR A 34 0.97 16.37 31.91
N ASP A 35 0.85 17.69 32.08
CA ASP A 35 -0.24 18.48 31.50
C ASP A 35 0.03 18.74 30.02
N LEU A 36 -0.51 17.86 29.17
CA LEU A 36 -0.39 17.94 27.71
C LEU A 36 -1.06 19.22 27.13
N MET A 37 -2.00 19.82 27.87
CA MET A 37 -2.79 20.96 27.40
C MET A 37 -2.10 22.30 27.70
N ALA A 38 -1.41 22.38 28.84
CA ALA A 38 -0.68 23.58 29.25
C ALA A 38 0.78 23.65 28.73
N ASP A 39 1.20 22.67 27.93
CA ASP A 39 2.56 22.55 27.42
C ASP A 39 2.90 23.58 26.31
N GLU A 40 2.94 24.86 26.68
CA GLU A 40 3.31 25.94 25.75
C GLU A 40 4.83 26.05 25.51
N ALA A 41 5.66 25.51 26.40
CA ALA A 41 7.11 25.65 26.36
C ALA A 41 7.86 24.42 25.80
N GLY A 42 7.19 23.25 25.74
CA GLY A 42 7.77 21.99 25.29
C GLY A 42 7.28 21.55 23.92
N GLU A 43 6.61 20.41 23.88
CA GLU A 43 6.18 19.68 22.68
C GLU A 43 4.91 20.26 22.05
N ARG A 44 4.13 21.03 22.81
CA ARG A 44 2.86 21.66 22.38
C ARG A 44 1.94 20.65 21.73
N PHE A 45 1.56 19.62 22.49
CA PHE A 45 0.71 18.54 21.98
C PHE A 45 -0.64 19.02 21.48
N PHE A 46 -1.18 20.08 22.08
CA PHE A 46 -2.44 20.70 21.69
C PHE A 46 -2.24 22.19 21.41
N VAL A 47 -2.94 22.72 20.42
CA VAL A 47 -3.02 24.15 20.10
C VAL A 47 -4.49 24.48 19.93
N GLU A 48 -5.01 25.41 20.73
CA GLU A 48 -6.42 25.81 20.71
C GLU A 48 -7.40 24.63 20.93
N GLY A 49 -6.97 23.61 21.68
CA GLY A 49 -7.77 22.43 22.00
C GLY A 49 -7.66 21.28 20.99
N GLU A 50 -6.99 21.50 19.87
CA GLU A 50 -6.78 20.52 18.80
C GLU A 50 -5.36 19.93 18.83
N PHE A 51 -5.23 18.65 18.52
CA PHE A 51 -3.93 17.98 18.48
C PHE A 51 -3.03 18.61 17.42
N ASN A 52 -1.81 18.95 17.80
CA ASN A 52 -0.87 19.66 16.97
C ASN A 52 -0.29 18.75 15.87
N PRO A 53 -0.52 19.02 14.57
CA PRO A 53 -0.04 18.17 13.47
C PRO A 53 1.49 18.01 13.42
N LYS A 54 2.26 18.89 14.09
CA LYS A 54 3.71 18.73 14.26
C LYS A 54 4.09 17.41 14.92
N ASN A 55 3.18 16.80 15.67
CA ASN A 55 3.37 15.54 16.37
C ASN A 55 2.74 14.32 15.67
N ASN A 56 2.16 14.48 14.47
CA ASN A 56 1.53 13.38 13.70
C ASN A 56 2.50 12.24 13.34
N ARG A 57 3.82 12.48 13.38
CA ARG A 57 4.85 11.46 13.10
C ARG A 57 5.51 10.89 14.35
N SER A 58 5.05 11.29 15.54
CA SER A 58 5.58 10.81 16.81
C SER A 58 4.94 9.47 17.18
N LEU A 59 5.70 8.62 17.86
CA LEU A 59 5.20 7.43 18.53
C LEU A 59 4.95 7.77 20.00
N PHE A 60 3.85 7.29 20.56
CA PHE A 60 3.43 7.56 21.93
C PHE A 60 3.45 6.27 22.73
N ILE A 61 4.13 6.26 23.88
CA ILE A 61 4.18 5.11 24.78
C ILE A 61 3.59 5.56 26.12
N LEU A 62 2.44 5.00 26.48
CA LEU A 62 1.68 5.36 27.67
C LEU A 62 1.94 4.32 28.76
N GLY A 63 2.63 4.71 29.83
CA GLY A 63 2.85 3.88 31.01
C GLY A 63 1.60 3.77 31.89
N ALA A 64 1.62 2.85 32.87
CA ALA A 64 0.46 2.56 33.72
C ALA A 64 -0.09 3.74 34.55
N ASP A 65 0.74 4.75 34.81
CA ASP A 65 0.39 5.99 35.52
C ASP A 65 0.06 7.17 34.59
N ALA A 66 0.00 6.95 33.27
CA ALA A 66 -0.38 7.99 32.31
C ALA A 66 -1.86 8.37 32.50
N LEU A 67 -2.13 9.62 32.91
CA LEU A 67 -3.49 10.11 33.15
C LEU A 67 -4.38 10.06 31.89
N LEU A 68 -3.78 10.07 30.70
CA LEU A 68 -4.48 9.95 29.41
C LEU A 68 -5.29 8.63 29.32
N LEU A 69 -4.86 7.57 30.02
CA LEU A 69 -5.55 6.28 30.07
C LEU A 69 -6.81 6.29 30.95
N ARG A 70 -7.04 7.34 31.76
CA ARG A 70 -8.13 7.40 32.76
C ARG A 70 -9.02 8.65 32.68
N SER A 71 -8.45 9.81 32.34
CA SER A 71 -9.10 11.09 32.63
C SER A 71 -9.43 11.95 31.41
N PHE A 72 -8.84 11.69 30.25
CA PHE A 72 -8.90 12.62 29.10
C PHE A 72 -9.30 11.94 27.78
N PRO A 73 -10.53 11.42 27.66
CA PRO A 73 -10.96 10.64 26.50
C PRO A 73 -11.00 11.49 25.21
N LEU A 74 -11.47 12.74 25.28
CA LEU A 74 -11.55 13.62 24.11
C LEU A 74 -10.16 13.95 23.53
N GLN A 75 -9.15 14.04 24.38
CA GLN A 75 -7.76 14.28 23.97
C GLN A 75 -7.14 13.00 23.40
N LEU A 76 -7.32 11.86 24.06
CA LEU A 76 -6.84 10.57 23.56
C LEU A 76 -7.41 10.26 22.17
N ALA A 77 -8.67 10.60 21.93
CA ALA A 77 -9.34 10.42 20.64
C ALA A 77 -8.74 11.26 19.50
N GLN A 78 -7.87 12.22 19.77
CA GLN A 78 -7.18 13.01 18.73
C GLN A 78 -5.76 12.49 18.43
N PHE A 79 -5.22 11.58 19.24
CA PHE A 79 -3.88 11.03 18.99
C PHE A 79 -3.86 10.20 17.68
N PRO A 80 -2.71 10.13 16.99
CA PRO A 80 -2.59 9.42 15.72
C PRO A 80 -2.79 7.92 15.92
N ALA A 81 -3.57 7.30 15.04
CA ALA A 81 -3.79 5.86 15.06
C ALA A 81 -2.54 5.09 14.67
N TYR A 82 -2.42 3.82 15.08
CA TYR A 82 -1.26 2.94 14.85
C TYR A 82 0.06 3.43 15.49
N GLN A 83 0.01 4.51 16.26
CA GLN A 83 1.18 5.19 16.83
C GLN A 83 1.14 5.26 18.36
N ILE A 84 0.17 4.60 18.99
CA ILE A 84 -0.01 4.56 20.44
C ILE A 84 0.36 3.15 20.92
N PHE A 85 1.23 3.10 21.91
CA PHE A 85 1.54 1.92 22.70
C PHE A 85 1.06 2.20 24.13
N TYR A 86 0.45 1.22 24.79
CA TYR A 86 -0.04 1.40 26.16
C TYR A 86 0.25 0.19 27.03
N ASP A 87 0.52 0.46 28.31
CA ASP A 87 0.72 -0.58 29.31
C ASP A 87 -0.60 -1.33 29.55
N ALA A 88 -0.63 -2.60 29.20
CA ALA A 88 -1.80 -3.47 29.30
C ALA A 88 -2.15 -3.84 30.76
N GLU A 89 -1.26 -3.54 31.71
CA GLU A 89 -1.50 -3.72 33.15
C GLU A 89 -1.99 -2.43 33.82
N ALA A 90 -2.14 -1.34 33.04
CA ALA A 90 -2.72 -0.10 33.52
C ALA A 90 -4.21 -0.27 33.88
N GLU A 91 -4.67 0.51 34.85
CA GLU A 91 -6.11 0.76 34.99
C GLU A 91 -6.53 1.75 33.88
N ILE A 92 -7.36 1.26 32.97
CA ILE A 92 -7.89 1.99 31.82
C ILE A 92 -9.41 2.07 31.99
N SER A 93 -9.99 3.25 31.84
CA SER A 93 -11.45 3.37 31.90
C SER A 93 -12.09 2.85 30.61
N PRO A 94 -13.33 2.30 30.65
CA PRO A 94 -13.95 1.66 29.48
C PRO A 94 -14.03 2.53 28.22
N HIS A 95 -14.21 3.84 28.38
CA HIS A 95 -14.22 4.78 27.25
C HIS A 95 -12.84 4.84 26.57
N GLN A 96 -11.75 4.87 27.34
CA GLN A 96 -10.39 4.92 26.83
C GLN A 96 -10.00 3.58 26.19
N GLU A 97 -10.45 2.44 26.74
CA GLU A 97 -10.27 1.14 26.07
C GLU A 97 -10.89 1.16 24.67
N GLN A 98 -12.13 1.64 24.54
CA GLN A 98 -12.80 1.78 23.25
C GLN A 98 -12.01 2.70 22.30
N ILE A 99 -11.51 3.84 22.78
CA ILE A 99 -10.69 4.74 21.94
C ILE A 99 -9.39 4.06 21.51
N LEU A 100 -8.69 3.38 22.42
CA LEU A 100 -7.44 2.69 22.11
C LEU A 100 -7.65 1.60 21.04
N GLU A 101 -8.75 0.85 21.13
CA GLU A 101 -9.15 -0.12 20.11
C GLU A 101 -9.42 0.58 18.77
N GLN A 102 -10.24 1.63 18.77
CA GLN A 102 -10.55 2.41 17.57
C GLN A 102 -9.33 3.08 16.94
N LYS A 103 -8.30 3.38 17.74
CA LYS A 103 -7.02 3.94 17.29
C LYS A 103 -5.99 2.89 16.90
N PHE A 104 -6.37 1.61 16.92
CA PHE A 104 -5.47 0.49 16.64
C PHE A 104 -4.20 0.55 17.50
N ALA A 105 -4.35 0.95 18.76
CA ALA A 105 -3.25 1.06 19.71
C ALA A 105 -2.67 -0.32 20.04
N HIS A 106 -1.42 -0.33 20.49
CA HIS A 106 -0.64 -1.56 20.71
C HIS A 106 -0.41 -1.78 22.21
N PRO A 107 -1.03 -2.81 22.81
CA PRO A 107 -0.74 -3.15 24.20
C PRO A 107 0.69 -3.66 24.34
N TYR A 108 1.35 -3.32 25.45
CA TYR A 108 2.60 -3.95 25.90
C TYR A 108 2.54 -4.25 27.40
N ARG A 109 3.42 -5.10 27.90
CA ARG A 109 3.61 -5.41 29.32
C ARG A 109 5.05 -5.08 29.72
N THR A 110 5.28 -4.92 31.02
CA THR A 110 6.60 -4.56 31.57
C THR A 110 7.61 -5.71 31.61
N LYS A 111 7.20 -6.93 31.24
CA LYS A 111 8.09 -8.09 31.11
C LYS A 111 8.97 -7.96 29.86
N GLU A 112 10.22 -8.42 29.95
CA GLU A 112 11.25 -8.16 28.94
C GLU A 112 10.89 -8.66 27.54
N ASP A 113 10.29 -9.84 27.43
CA ASP A 113 9.77 -10.42 26.19
C ASP A 113 8.73 -9.53 25.50
N SER A 114 7.88 -8.86 26.29
CA SER A 114 6.94 -7.87 25.75
C SER A 114 7.62 -6.56 25.38
N LEU A 115 8.68 -6.16 26.10
CA LEU A 115 9.45 -4.95 25.78
C LEU A 115 10.30 -5.14 24.52
N GLU A 116 10.83 -6.34 24.27
CA GLU A 116 11.46 -6.71 23.00
C GLU A 116 10.48 -6.56 21.84
N SER A 117 9.27 -7.13 21.97
CA SER A 117 8.21 -6.99 20.96
C SER A 117 7.82 -5.53 20.70
N LEU A 118 7.75 -4.70 21.75
CA LEU A 118 7.53 -3.26 21.63
C LEU A 118 8.64 -2.58 20.83
N ARG A 119 9.91 -2.88 21.13
CA ARG A 119 11.08 -2.31 20.43
C ARG A 119 11.13 -2.73 18.96
N GLU A 120 10.78 -3.98 18.65
CA GLU A 120 10.63 -4.44 17.26
C GLU A 120 9.54 -3.66 16.52
N LYS A 121 8.39 -3.42 17.16
CA LYS A 121 7.31 -2.66 16.54
C LYS A 121 7.64 -1.18 16.36
N VAL A 122 8.38 -0.60 17.31
CA VAL A 122 8.95 0.76 17.16
C VAL A 122 9.93 0.82 15.99
N TRP A 123 10.78 -0.20 15.82
CA TRP A 123 11.67 -0.32 14.66
C TRP A 123 10.89 -0.41 13.36
N ASP A 124 9.83 -1.21 13.31
CA ASP A 124 8.96 -1.36 12.15
C ASP A 124 8.37 -0.03 11.68
N LEU A 125 7.88 0.78 12.62
CA LEU A 125 7.30 2.11 12.38
C LEU A 125 8.35 3.20 12.09
N SER A 126 9.62 2.93 12.35
CA SER A 126 10.74 3.84 12.06
C SER A 126 11.08 3.94 10.58
N ILE A 127 10.64 2.96 9.80
CA ILE A 127 10.99 2.80 8.40
C ILE A 127 9.81 3.29 7.58
N GLY A 128 10.09 4.14 6.59
CA GLY A 128 9.06 4.67 5.70
C GLY A 128 8.40 3.58 4.85
N GLN A 129 7.38 3.97 4.09
CA GLN A 129 6.82 3.10 3.06
C GLN A 129 7.94 2.68 2.09
N MET A 130 8.05 1.38 1.85
CA MET A 130 8.98 0.84 0.87
C MET A 130 8.31 -0.34 0.15
N GLY A 131 8.11 -0.16 -1.15
CA GLY A 131 7.76 -1.21 -2.07
C GLY A 131 8.61 -1.08 -3.33
N TYR A 132 8.97 -2.21 -3.89
CA TYR A 132 9.80 -2.31 -5.07
C TYR A 132 9.18 -3.31 -6.03
N LYS A 133 9.12 -2.92 -7.29
CA LYS A 133 8.69 -3.76 -8.40
C LYS A 133 9.88 -4.13 -9.26
N VAL A 134 10.07 -5.43 -9.49
CA VAL A 134 11.10 -5.90 -10.41
C VAL A 134 10.73 -5.50 -11.81
N LYS A 135 11.65 -4.81 -12.50
CA LYS A 135 11.35 -4.26 -13.82
C LYS A 135 10.99 -5.37 -14.82
N PRO A 136 9.94 -5.20 -15.63
CA PRO A 136 9.54 -6.19 -16.66
C PRO A 136 10.60 -6.49 -17.72
N GLU A 137 11.63 -5.65 -17.86
CA GLU A 137 12.79 -5.88 -18.75
C GLU A 137 13.80 -6.90 -18.19
N MET A 138 13.75 -7.19 -16.90
CA MET A 138 14.66 -8.14 -16.25
C MET A 138 14.23 -9.59 -16.46
N VAL A 139 12.96 -9.87 -16.75
CA VAL A 139 12.46 -11.24 -16.92
C VAL A 139 13.08 -11.90 -18.16
N ALA A 140 13.45 -13.16 -18.01
CA ALA A 140 14.02 -13.97 -19.07
C ALA A 140 13.57 -15.42 -18.97
N VAL A 141 13.34 -16.02 -20.13
CA VAL A 141 13.04 -17.45 -20.25
C VAL A 141 14.28 -18.26 -19.93
N SER A 142 14.14 -19.28 -19.09
CA SER A 142 15.23 -20.22 -18.85
C SER A 142 15.56 -21.01 -20.12
N GLU A 143 16.84 -21.25 -20.39
CA GLU A 143 17.28 -22.03 -21.57
C GLU A 143 16.74 -23.46 -21.58
N GLY A 144 16.37 -23.98 -20.40
CA GLY A 144 15.75 -25.29 -20.22
C GLY A 144 14.30 -25.36 -20.73
N PHE A 145 13.57 -24.25 -20.77
CA PHE A 145 12.17 -24.23 -21.20
C PHE A 145 12.06 -24.36 -22.72
N LYS A 146 11.34 -25.39 -23.19
CA LYS A 146 11.18 -25.71 -24.63
C LYS A 146 9.81 -25.33 -25.21
N GLY A 147 8.92 -24.78 -24.39
CA GLY A 147 7.63 -24.29 -24.83
C GLY A 147 7.71 -22.95 -25.56
N GLN A 148 6.54 -22.46 -25.98
CA GLN A 148 6.38 -21.11 -26.51
C GLN A 148 6.40 -20.10 -25.37
N SER A 149 7.12 -18.99 -25.60
CA SER A 149 7.06 -17.81 -24.74
C SER A 149 6.59 -16.60 -25.54
N THR A 150 5.78 -15.74 -24.94
CA THR A 150 5.29 -14.51 -25.57
C THR A 150 5.21 -13.41 -24.53
N LYS A 151 5.77 -12.24 -24.84
CA LYS A 151 5.73 -11.07 -23.96
C LYS A 151 4.64 -10.12 -24.45
N PHE A 152 3.65 -9.86 -23.59
CA PHE A 152 2.54 -8.95 -23.85
C PHE A 152 2.89 -7.58 -23.25
N GLY A 153 3.61 -6.78 -24.04
CA GLY A 153 4.10 -5.46 -23.61
C GLY A 153 4.94 -5.58 -22.34
N ASN A 154 4.83 -4.60 -21.43
CA ASN A 154 5.34 -4.71 -20.06
C ASN A 154 4.24 -5.15 -19.07
N SER A 155 3.13 -5.68 -19.56
CA SER A 155 2.03 -6.16 -18.72
C SER A 155 2.30 -7.55 -18.15
N TYR A 156 2.52 -8.55 -18.99
CA TYR A 156 2.81 -9.91 -18.55
C TYR A 156 3.56 -10.74 -19.60
N MET A 157 4.09 -11.87 -19.15
CA MET A 157 4.70 -12.90 -19.96
C MET A 157 3.84 -14.17 -19.94
N GLN A 158 3.60 -14.76 -21.11
CA GLN A 158 2.88 -16.01 -21.27
C GLN A 158 3.84 -17.13 -21.66
N LEU A 159 3.71 -18.28 -21.02
CA LEU A 159 4.46 -19.49 -21.29
C LEU A 159 3.48 -20.63 -21.54
N MET A 160 3.63 -21.32 -22.66
CA MET A 160 2.76 -22.43 -23.06
C MET A 160 3.61 -23.58 -23.56
N GLY A 161 3.33 -24.79 -23.09
CA GLY A 161 4.04 -25.99 -23.56
C GLY A 161 3.99 -27.14 -22.56
N GLU A 162 4.85 -28.12 -22.80
CA GLU A 162 5.05 -29.26 -21.90
C GLU A 162 6.05 -28.85 -20.80
N PHE A 163 5.59 -28.87 -19.55
CA PHE A 163 6.42 -28.71 -18.37
C PHE A 163 6.95 -30.08 -17.91
N THR A 164 8.07 -30.09 -17.19
CA THR A 164 8.70 -31.33 -16.74
C THR A 164 7.97 -31.94 -15.54
N PRO A 165 8.06 -33.27 -15.30
CA PRO A 165 7.50 -33.90 -14.10
C PRO A 165 8.12 -33.40 -12.79
N GLU A 166 9.39 -32.99 -12.84
CA GLU A 166 10.13 -32.38 -11.73
C GLU A 166 10.23 -30.86 -11.92
N PHE A 167 10.44 -30.12 -10.83
CA PHE A 167 10.59 -28.66 -10.90
C PHE A 167 11.79 -28.28 -11.77
N SER A 168 11.54 -27.63 -12.90
CA SER A 168 12.57 -26.98 -13.74
C SER A 168 12.34 -25.47 -13.79
N GLU A 169 13.43 -24.72 -13.90
CA GLU A 169 13.34 -23.27 -14.03
C GLU A 169 12.72 -22.91 -15.38
N ILE A 170 11.73 -22.02 -15.36
CA ILE A 170 11.04 -21.55 -16.55
C ILE A 170 11.28 -20.06 -16.80
N LEU A 171 11.41 -19.26 -15.74
CA LEU A 171 11.80 -17.86 -15.81
C LEU A 171 12.85 -17.53 -14.75
N HIS A 172 13.68 -16.54 -15.04
CA HIS A 172 14.52 -15.87 -14.05
C HIS A 172 14.53 -14.36 -14.29
N TRP A 173 14.77 -13.58 -13.24
CA TRP A 173 14.94 -12.14 -13.35
C TRP A 173 16.42 -11.80 -13.35
N ARG A 174 16.91 -11.29 -14.49
CA ARG A 174 18.30 -10.90 -14.72
C ARG A 174 18.64 -9.72 -13.82
N ARG A 175 19.75 -9.83 -13.09
CA ARG A 175 20.27 -8.90 -12.07
C ARG A 175 19.58 -9.02 -10.72
N HIS A 176 20.26 -8.46 -9.72
CA HIS A 176 19.70 -8.36 -8.39
C HIS A 176 18.47 -7.47 -8.39
N SER A 177 17.38 -7.99 -7.85
CA SER A 177 16.06 -7.38 -7.93
C SER A 177 15.90 -6.30 -6.86
N VAL A 178 16.22 -6.61 -5.60
CA VAL A 178 16.04 -5.69 -4.46
C VAL A 178 17.22 -5.78 -3.51
N ASP A 179 17.68 -4.64 -3.00
CA ASP A 179 18.50 -4.58 -1.79
C ASP A 179 17.69 -4.23 -0.55
N PHE A 180 18.05 -4.82 0.58
CA PHE A 180 17.39 -4.55 1.86
C PHE A 180 18.38 -4.70 3.03
N GLY A 181 18.16 -3.89 4.07
CA GLY A 181 19.10 -3.68 5.17
C GLY A 181 19.12 -4.83 6.17
N ALA A 182 20.09 -4.76 7.08
CA ALA A 182 20.22 -5.71 8.19
C ALA A 182 18.93 -5.75 9.03
N GLY A 183 18.40 -6.95 9.28
CA GLY A 183 17.16 -7.15 10.05
C GLY A 183 15.87 -6.72 9.33
N ASP A 184 15.94 -6.23 8.08
CA ASP A 184 14.73 -5.93 7.31
C ASP A 184 14.03 -7.20 6.85
N LYS A 185 12.69 -7.13 6.84
CA LYS A 185 11.79 -8.17 6.35
C LYS A 185 11.07 -7.67 5.10
N LEU A 186 10.99 -8.50 4.08
CA LEU A 186 10.24 -8.24 2.86
C LEU A 186 9.17 -9.31 2.64
N ALA A 187 7.96 -8.86 2.34
CA ALA A 187 6.92 -9.69 1.74
C ALA A 187 7.12 -9.71 0.22
N PHE A 188 6.90 -10.88 -0.38
CA PHE A 188 7.03 -11.12 -1.81
C PHE A 188 5.66 -11.40 -2.40
N TYR A 189 5.25 -10.64 -3.41
CA TYR A 189 3.97 -10.83 -4.10
C TYR A 189 4.21 -10.99 -5.60
N PRO A 190 4.07 -12.22 -6.13
CA PRO A 190 4.08 -12.44 -7.56
C PRO A 190 2.68 -12.26 -8.17
N GLU A 191 2.62 -11.57 -9.31
CA GLU A 191 1.46 -11.61 -10.20
C GLU A 191 1.59 -12.86 -11.11
N ASP A 192 0.75 -13.86 -10.90
CA ASP A 192 0.75 -15.11 -11.68
C ASP A 192 -0.64 -15.75 -11.76
N THR A 193 -0.85 -16.52 -12.83
CA THR A 193 -2.01 -17.42 -12.98
C THR A 193 -1.67 -18.59 -13.89
N VAL A 194 -2.07 -19.80 -13.46
CA VAL A 194 -2.14 -20.96 -14.34
C VAL A 194 -3.44 -20.86 -15.13
N VAL A 195 -3.32 -20.58 -16.43
CA VAL A 195 -4.47 -20.41 -17.35
C VAL A 195 -5.02 -21.77 -17.78
N LYS A 196 -4.14 -22.76 -17.96
CA LYS A 196 -4.50 -24.10 -18.40
C LYS A 196 -3.54 -25.15 -17.85
N GLY A 197 -4.08 -26.33 -17.54
CA GLY A 197 -3.32 -27.47 -17.04
C GLY A 197 -3.24 -27.50 -15.51
N ASP A 198 -2.67 -28.56 -14.99
CA ASP A 198 -2.39 -28.74 -13.56
C ASP A 198 -0.90 -28.55 -13.34
N LEU A 199 -0.51 -27.29 -13.11
CA LEU A 199 0.88 -26.89 -12.96
C LEU A 199 1.13 -26.45 -11.52
N GLU A 200 2.18 -27.00 -10.92
CA GLU A 200 2.69 -26.52 -9.64
C GLU A 200 3.79 -25.50 -9.90
N LEU A 201 3.69 -24.33 -9.25
CA LEU A 201 4.66 -23.25 -9.33
C LEU A 201 5.46 -23.14 -8.03
N GLU A 202 6.77 -22.90 -8.15
CA GLU A 202 7.67 -22.63 -7.02
C GLU A 202 8.54 -21.41 -7.35
N TYR A 203 8.42 -20.35 -6.56
CA TYR A 203 9.37 -19.25 -6.59
C TYR A 203 10.58 -19.58 -5.71
N ARG A 204 11.76 -19.27 -6.22
CA ARG A 204 13.03 -19.34 -5.49
C ARG A 204 13.65 -17.96 -5.40
N ILE A 205 13.83 -17.47 -4.19
CA ILE A 205 14.45 -16.18 -3.88
C ILE A 205 15.84 -16.46 -3.31
N TYR A 206 16.86 -16.08 -4.07
CA TYR A 206 18.26 -16.22 -3.72
C TYR A 206 18.71 -14.93 -3.02
N VAL A 207 19.06 -15.03 -1.74
CA VAL A 207 19.65 -13.93 -0.98
C VAL A 207 21.17 -13.98 -1.16
N LEU A 208 21.75 -12.84 -1.51
CA LEU A 208 23.11 -12.71 -2.00
C LEU A 208 23.88 -11.64 -1.22
N GLU A 209 25.14 -11.92 -0.88
CA GLU A 209 26.02 -10.90 -0.32
C GLU A 209 26.28 -9.76 -1.31
N LYS A 210 26.28 -8.52 -0.82
CA LYS A 210 26.45 -7.32 -1.66
C LYS A 210 27.79 -7.24 -2.40
N ASN A 211 28.87 -7.70 -1.78
CA ASN A 211 30.22 -7.50 -2.31
C ASN A 211 30.71 -8.66 -3.17
N HIS A 212 30.34 -9.89 -2.82
CA HIS A 212 30.86 -11.10 -3.49
C HIS A 212 29.78 -11.83 -4.29
N TYR A 213 28.51 -11.45 -4.15
CA TYR A 213 27.37 -12.09 -4.81
C TYR A 213 27.26 -13.60 -4.53
N ASN A 214 27.81 -14.05 -3.40
CA ASN A 214 27.65 -15.41 -2.92
C ASN A 214 26.20 -15.61 -2.46
N ILE A 215 25.59 -16.73 -2.85
CA ILE A 215 24.28 -17.12 -2.35
C ILE A 215 24.44 -17.55 -0.89
N ILE A 216 23.83 -16.80 0.02
CA ILE A 216 23.85 -17.09 1.46
C ILE A 216 22.61 -17.85 1.91
N LYS A 217 21.49 -17.68 1.20
CA LYS A 217 20.21 -18.31 1.52
C LYS A 217 19.36 -18.47 0.27
N VAL A 218 18.62 -19.56 0.19
CA VAL A 218 17.59 -19.77 -0.84
C VAL A 218 16.26 -20.00 -0.14
N ILE A 219 15.31 -19.11 -0.39
CA ILE A 219 13.95 -19.20 0.13
C ILE A 219 13.07 -19.72 -1.00
N LYS A 220 12.31 -20.79 -0.74
CA LYS A 220 11.46 -21.44 -1.73
C LYS A 220 10.03 -21.50 -1.24
N GLY A 221 9.07 -21.30 -2.14
CA GLY A 221 7.67 -21.38 -1.79
C GLY A 221 6.76 -21.35 -3.02
N SER A 222 5.56 -21.88 -2.86
CA SER A 222 4.50 -21.68 -3.84
C SER A 222 4.04 -20.22 -3.85
N PRO A 223 3.45 -19.72 -4.96
CA PRO A 223 2.88 -18.39 -5.01
C PRO A 223 1.87 -18.10 -3.89
N GLN A 224 1.06 -19.11 -3.52
CA GLN A 224 0.06 -18.97 -2.48
C GLN A 224 0.66 -18.78 -1.08
N GLN A 225 1.73 -19.51 -0.75
CA GLN A 225 2.43 -19.37 0.54
C GLN A 225 3.02 -17.96 0.71
N PHE A 226 3.56 -17.39 -0.38
CA PHE A 226 4.04 -16.02 -0.38
C PHE A 226 2.92 -14.99 -0.23
N ARG A 227 1.84 -15.11 -1.02
CA ARG A 227 0.67 -14.21 -0.93
C ARG A 227 -0.02 -14.25 0.44
N ASN A 228 -0.09 -15.43 1.06
CA ASN A 228 -0.64 -15.61 2.41
C ASN A 228 0.34 -15.18 3.52
N GLN A 229 1.54 -14.70 3.17
CA GLN A 229 2.60 -14.33 4.10
C GLN A 229 3.03 -15.47 5.03
N GLU A 230 2.89 -16.72 4.59
CA GLU A 230 3.43 -17.90 5.29
C GLU A 230 4.96 -17.95 5.17
N ILE A 231 5.52 -17.29 4.15
CA ILE A 231 6.95 -17.15 3.89
C ILE A 231 7.30 -15.67 3.74
N ILE A 232 8.25 -15.21 4.57
CA ILE A 232 8.79 -13.86 4.56
C ILE A 232 10.29 -13.91 4.23
N VAL A 233 10.74 -12.97 3.41
CA VAL A 233 12.17 -12.82 3.06
C VAL A 233 12.84 -11.98 4.14
N HIS A 234 13.65 -12.61 4.99
CA HIS A 234 14.35 -11.94 6.08
C HIS A 234 15.85 -11.85 5.80
N ASN A 235 16.43 -10.68 6.08
CA ASN A 235 17.88 -10.50 6.09
C ASN A 235 18.42 -10.77 7.50
N ASP A 236 18.88 -12.00 7.72
CA ASP A 236 19.47 -12.45 8.98
C ASP A 236 20.93 -11.97 9.17
N THR A 237 21.46 -11.11 8.28
CA THR A 237 22.85 -10.62 8.33
C THR A 237 22.95 -9.21 8.92
N GLU A 238 24.17 -8.80 9.27
CA GLU A 238 24.48 -7.46 9.79
C GLU A 238 24.71 -6.40 8.69
N HIS A 239 24.53 -6.75 7.41
CA HIS A 239 24.78 -5.85 6.29
C HIS A 239 23.67 -5.92 5.23
N THR A 240 23.65 -4.97 4.30
CA THR A 240 22.70 -4.98 3.18
C THR A 240 22.98 -6.16 2.25
N VAL A 241 21.92 -6.88 1.87
CA VAL A 241 21.97 -8.02 0.94
C VAL A 241 21.14 -7.73 -0.31
N TYR A 242 21.35 -8.52 -1.35
CA TYR A 242 20.60 -8.48 -2.61
C TYR A 242 19.70 -9.71 -2.77
N THR A 243 18.68 -9.61 -3.61
CA THR A 243 17.84 -10.75 -4.04
C THR A 243 18.03 -11.07 -5.52
N SER A 244 17.91 -12.34 -5.88
CA SER A 244 17.65 -12.79 -7.26
C SER A 244 16.47 -13.76 -7.24
N ILE A 245 15.73 -13.89 -8.35
CA ILE A 245 14.49 -14.66 -8.40
C ILE A 245 14.51 -15.62 -9.58
N GLY A 246 14.10 -16.86 -9.32
CA GLY A 246 13.74 -17.83 -10.34
C GLY A 246 12.32 -18.34 -10.10
N LEU A 247 11.58 -18.56 -11.19
CA LEU A 247 10.30 -19.26 -11.18
C LEU A 247 10.52 -20.65 -11.76
N TYR A 248 10.07 -21.65 -11.02
CA TYR A 248 10.14 -23.04 -11.36
C TYR A 248 8.72 -23.58 -11.51
N ALA A 249 8.54 -24.52 -12.43
CA ALA A 249 7.27 -25.22 -12.58
C ALA A 249 7.49 -26.72 -12.82
N LYS A 250 6.49 -27.51 -12.44
CA LYS A 250 6.39 -28.92 -12.81
C LYS A 250 4.94 -29.28 -13.16
N GLY A 251 4.79 -30.39 -13.86
CA GLY A 251 3.49 -30.93 -14.26
C GLY A 251 3.60 -31.60 -15.63
N GLY A 252 2.82 -31.11 -16.59
CA GLY A 252 2.84 -31.56 -17.99
C GLY A 252 2.40 -30.42 -18.90
N GLN A 253 1.58 -30.69 -19.91
CA GLN A 253 1.05 -29.64 -20.79
C GLN A 253 0.27 -28.57 -20.01
N GLY A 254 0.63 -27.31 -20.19
CA GLY A 254 -0.12 -26.20 -19.61
C GLY A 254 0.23 -24.83 -20.17
N GLU A 255 -0.34 -23.82 -19.54
CA GLU A 255 -0.19 -22.42 -19.88
C GLU A 255 -0.21 -21.57 -18.61
N ILE A 256 0.77 -20.68 -18.48
CA ILE A 256 0.85 -19.73 -17.37
C ILE A 256 1.03 -18.30 -17.87
N GLN A 257 0.53 -17.35 -17.10
CA GLN A 257 0.83 -15.94 -17.24
C GLN A 257 1.53 -15.43 -15.98
N VAL A 258 2.57 -14.64 -16.16
CA VAL A 258 3.38 -14.05 -15.09
C VAL A 258 3.50 -12.55 -15.33
N GLY A 259 2.97 -11.75 -14.43
CA GLY A 259 3.03 -10.30 -14.44
C GLY A 259 4.24 -9.77 -13.67
N ASN A 260 4.03 -8.69 -12.93
CA ASN A 260 5.04 -8.07 -12.08
C ASN A 260 5.38 -8.90 -10.85
N ILE A 261 6.57 -8.63 -10.32
CA ILE A 261 7.04 -9.17 -9.05
C ILE A 261 7.24 -8.02 -8.08
N HIS A 262 6.58 -8.08 -6.93
CA HIS A 262 6.61 -7.05 -5.92
C HIS A 262 7.35 -7.53 -4.67
N PHE A 263 8.21 -6.68 -4.13
CA PHE A 263 8.73 -6.77 -2.78
C PHE A 263 8.23 -5.58 -1.99
N ARG A 264 7.64 -5.83 -0.83
CA ARG A 264 7.22 -4.75 0.07
C ARG A 264 7.81 -4.97 1.43
N LYS A 265 8.16 -3.89 2.11
CA LYS A 265 8.55 -3.99 3.52
C LYS A 265 7.44 -4.68 4.30
N TYR A 266 7.80 -5.74 5.02
CA TYR A 266 6.92 -6.46 5.91
C TYR A 266 7.08 -5.93 7.33
N LEU A 267 5.97 -5.76 8.04
CA LEU A 267 5.93 -5.42 9.46
C LEU A 267 5.48 -6.64 10.26
N ASN A 268 5.91 -6.75 11.52
CA ASN A 268 5.59 -7.87 12.40
C ASN A 268 4.08 -8.03 12.67
N ASP A 269 3.27 -7.01 12.42
CA ASP A 269 1.80 -7.06 12.52
C ASP A 269 1.11 -7.55 11.22
N LYS A 270 1.88 -8.13 10.28
CA LYS A 270 1.43 -8.59 8.95
C LYS A 270 1.07 -7.49 7.95
N SER A 271 1.18 -6.22 8.34
CA SER A 271 1.03 -5.11 7.40
C SER A 271 2.22 -5.02 6.46
N VAL A 272 2.01 -4.43 5.29
CA VAL A 272 3.09 -4.12 4.34
C VAL A 272 3.21 -2.63 4.11
N MET A 273 4.45 -2.14 3.95
CA MET A 273 4.83 -0.73 3.80
C MET A 273 4.58 0.15 5.04
N PHE A 274 3.43 0.08 5.69
CA PHE A 274 3.16 0.73 6.98
C PHE A 274 2.01 0.06 7.74
N SER A 275 1.96 0.24 9.06
CA SER A 275 0.99 -0.44 9.93
C SER A 275 -0.45 -0.09 9.52
N GLY A 276 -1.31 -1.11 9.47
CA GLY A 276 -2.70 -1.00 9.06
C GLY A 276 -2.94 -1.02 7.54
N ALA A 277 -1.89 -1.03 6.72
CA ALA A 277 -2.03 -1.18 5.27
C ALA A 277 -2.36 -2.64 4.91
N THR A 278 -3.27 -2.80 3.95
CA THR A 278 -3.74 -4.08 3.43
C THR A 278 -3.80 -4.04 1.89
N THR A 279 -4.21 -5.14 1.26
CA THR A 279 -4.36 -5.21 -0.20
C THR A 279 -5.69 -5.81 -0.61
N LEU A 280 -6.21 -5.38 -1.77
CA LEU A 280 -7.36 -5.97 -2.44
C LEU A 280 -6.85 -6.65 -3.70
N ILE A 281 -7.31 -7.87 -3.97
CA ILE A 281 -6.68 -8.77 -4.95
C ILE A 281 -7.68 -9.12 -6.05
N ASP A 282 -7.28 -8.90 -7.30
CA ASP A 282 -7.97 -9.39 -8.49
C ASP A 282 -7.57 -10.84 -8.76
N ARG A 283 -8.28 -11.77 -8.11
CA ARG A 283 -8.02 -13.21 -8.25
C ARG A 283 -8.29 -13.74 -9.66
N GLN A 284 -9.02 -12.97 -10.48
CA GLN A 284 -9.35 -13.35 -11.85
C GLN A 284 -8.28 -12.90 -12.85
N VAL A 285 -7.44 -11.95 -12.46
CA VAL A 285 -6.38 -11.38 -13.31
C VAL A 285 -5.05 -11.45 -12.59
N ARG A 286 -4.34 -12.58 -12.74
CA ARG A 286 -2.97 -12.78 -12.23
C ARG A 286 -2.75 -12.52 -10.74
N ASN A 287 -3.81 -12.48 -9.93
CA ASN A 287 -3.72 -12.07 -8.53
C ASN A 287 -3.08 -10.68 -8.35
N GLU A 288 -3.29 -9.80 -9.33
CA GLU A 288 -2.87 -8.40 -9.24
C GLU A 288 -3.59 -7.70 -8.09
N GLU A 289 -3.00 -6.65 -7.53
CA GLU A 289 -3.51 -6.06 -6.30
C GLU A 289 -3.46 -4.53 -6.28
N VAL A 290 -4.30 -3.92 -5.44
CA VAL A 290 -4.14 -2.53 -5.00
C VAL A 290 -3.90 -2.48 -3.50
N ASN A 291 -3.10 -1.52 -3.09
CA ASN A 291 -2.81 -1.27 -1.69
C ASN A 291 -3.86 -0.31 -1.11
N CYS A 292 -4.33 -0.61 0.10
CA CYS A 292 -5.33 0.16 0.81
C CYS A 292 -4.84 0.51 2.21
N TYR A 293 -5.21 1.68 2.70
CA TYR A 293 -4.96 2.08 4.08
C TYR A 293 -6.12 2.89 4.60
N PHE A 294 -6.59 2.55 5.79
CA PHE A 294 -7.56 3.34 6.54
C PHE A 294 -6.89 3.97 7.75
N HIS A 295 -7.17 5.24 8.01
CA HIS A 295 -6.80 5.92 9.24
C HIS A 295 -8.05 6.56 9.84
N PRO A 296 -8.42 6.24 11.09
CA PRO A 296 -9.68 6.67 11.69
C PRO A 296 -9.72 8.17 12.04
N GLY A 297 -8.58 8.87 12.00
CA GLY A 297 -8.53 10.32 12.26
C GLY A 297 -9.15 10.64 13.62
N ASP A 298 -9.84 11.77 13.73
CA ASP A 298 -10.65 12.13 14.90
C ASP A 298 -12.03 11.43 14.98
N MET A 299 -12.32 10.52 14.04
CA MET A 299 -13.57 9.77 13.89
C MET A 299 -14.82 10.64 13.69
N LYS A 300 -14.65 11.86 13.17
CA LYS A 300 -15.77 12.75 12.80
C LYS A 300 -15.91 12.86 11.27
N PRO A 301 -17.11 13.10 10.73
CA PRO A 301 -17.29 13.32 9.30
C PRO A 301 -16.45 14.50 8.78
N PRO A 302 -15.99 14.44 7.51
CA PRO A 302 -16.21 13.37 6.53
C PRO A 302 -15.10 12.30 6.51
N LEU A 303 -15.42 11.10 6.02
CA LEU A 303 -14.42 10.14 5.53
C LEU A 303 -13.86 10.62 4.19
N SER A 304 -12.57 10.92 4.15
CA SER A 304 -11.90 11.42 2.94
C SER A 304 -11.07 10.33 2.26
N VAL A 305 -11.45 9.92 1.05
CA VAL A 305 -10.73 8.92 0.26
C VAL A 305 -9.82 9.61 -0.75
N TYR A 306 -8.54 9.24 -0.77
CA TYR A 306 -7.56 9.72 -1.72
C TYR A 306 -7.00 8.57 -2.57
N PHE A 307 -7.32 8.60 -3.87
CA PHE A 307 -6.73 7.73 -4.86
C PHE A 307 -5.38 8.33 -5.30
N SER A 308 -4.31 7.57 -5.10
CA SER A 308 -2.95 7.95 -5.50
C SER A 308 -2.84 8.12 -7.02
N GLY A 309 -1.96 9.02 -7.44
CA GLY A 309 -1.56 9.17 -8.83
C GLY A 309 -0.61 8.06 -9.30
N TYR A 310 -0.20 8.17 -10.55
CA TYR A 310 0.78 7.29 -11.17
C TYR A 310 2.13 7.34 -10.43
N ARG A 311 2.71 6.17 -10.11
CA ARG A 311 4.03 6.09 -9.48
C ARG A 311 4.75 4.76 -9.71
N SER A 312 5.96 4.81 -10.24
CA SER A 312 6.77 3.60 -10.45
C SER A 312 7.30 3.00 -9.14
N ALA A 313 7.66 3.84 -8.17
CA ALA A 313 8.03 3.39 -6.82
C ALA A 313 6.75 3.10 -6.04
N GLU A 314 6.56 1.87 -5.55
CA GLU A 314 5.31 1.48 -4.90
C GLU A 314 5.06 2.21 -3.59
N GLY A 315 3.77 2.36 -3.28
CA GLY A 315 3.28 2.94 -2.06
C GLY A 315 2.02 3.78 -2.28
N MET A 316 1.59 4.48 -1.25
CA MET A 316 0.40 5.33 -1.29
C MET A 316 0.80 6.80 -1.08
N GLU A 317 0.24 7.67 -1.91
CA GLU A 317 0.43 9.11 -1.83
C GLU A 317 -0.51 9.74 -0.78
N GLY A 318 -0.31 11.03 -0.49
CA GLY A 318 -1.27 11.79 0.30
C GLY A 318 -1.26 11.56 1.81
N ARG A 319 -0.58 10.54 2.37
CA ARG A 319 -0.61 10.25 3.83
C ARG A 319 -0.41 11.47 4.72
N GLY A 320 0.63 12.27 4.47
CA GLY A 320 0.91 13.46 5.26
C GLY A 320 -0.12 14.58 5.07
N MET A 321 -0.63 14.74 3.84
CA MET A 321 -1.68 15.71 3.51
C MET A 321 -2.98 15.35 4.23
N MET A 322 -3.42 14.10 4.10
CA MET A 322 -4.66 13.61 4.71
C MET A 322 -4.57 13.62 6.23
N ALA A 323 -3.45 13.19 6.82
CA ALA A 323 -3.26 13.24 8.27
C ALA A 323 -3.29 14.67 8.84
N ASN A 324 -2.86 15.67 8.07
CA ASN A 324 -2.93 17.07 8.50
C ASN A 324 -4.35 17.66 8.45
N MET A 325 -5.30 16.99 7.79
CA MET A 325 -6.71 17.39 7.80
C MET A 325 -7.46 16.92 9.06
N GLY A 326 -6.84 16.06 9.89
CA GLY A 326 -7.38 15.61 11.18
C GLY A 326 -8.46 14.53 11.10
N GLY A 327 -9.32 14.57 10.07
CA GLY A 327 -10.42 13.64 9.87
C GLY A 327 -10.00 12.20 9.47
N PRO A 328 -10.97 11.26 9.46
CA PRO A 328 -10.76 9.91 8.95
C PRO A 328 -10.46 9.93 7.45
N PHE A 329 -9.56 9.05 7.00
CA PHE A 329 -9.20 8.97 5.59
C PHE A 329 -8.85 7.56 5.13
N ILE A 330 -9.03 7.34 3.82
CA ILE A 330 -8.53 6.17 3.11
C ILE A 330 -7.49 6.61 2.07
N LEU A 331 -6.43 5.83 1.92
CA LEU A 331 -5.52 5.93 0.79
C LEU A 331 -5.62 4.66 -0.06
N LEU A 332 -5.66 4.83 -1.37
CA LEU A 332 -5.62 3.76 -2.35
C LEU A 332 -4.41 3.95 -3.27
N GLY A 333 -3.58 2.93 -3.43
CA GLY A 333 -2.40 2.97 -4.30
C GLY A 333 -2.41 1.78 -5.27
N ASP A 334 -2.25 2.03 -6.55
CA ASP A 334 -2.24 0.99 -7.59
C ASP A 334 -0.79 0.66 -8.01
N PRO A 335 -0.21 -0.47 -7.54
CA PRO A 335 1.16 -0.87 -7.87
C PRO A 335 1.29 -1.58 -9.24
N ARG A 336 0.19 -1.88 -9.93
CA ARG A 336 0.16 -2.71 -11.14
C ARG A 336 0.81 -2.01 -12.34
N LEU A 337 1.17 -2.77 -13.37
CA LEU A 337 1.86 -2.28 -14.57
C LEU A 337 3.12 -1.46 -14.23
N GLU A 338 3.44 -0.36 -14.90
CA GLU A 338 4.63 0.44 -14.56
C GLU A 338 4.41 1.28 -13.29
N GLY A 339 3.23 1.85 -13.10
CA GLY A 339 2.95 2.72 -11.95
C GLY A 339 1.46 2.93 -11.65
N GLY A 340 0.63 1.97 -12.05
CA GLY A 340 -0.81 1.91 -11.79
C GLY A 340 -1.61 1.51 -13.03
N ASN A 341 -2.75 0.85 -12.81
CA ASN A 341 -3.70 0.41 -13.83
C ASN A 341 -5.09 1.03 -13.60
N PHE A 342 -5.10 2.30 -13.16
CA PHE A 342 -6.29 3.14 -13.01
C PHE A 342 -7.39 2.54 -12.12
N TYR A 343 -7.02 1.65 -11.19
CA TYR A 343 -7.96 0.97 -10.30
C TYR A 343 -9.00 0.11 -11.04
N LEU A 344 -8.84 -0.15 -12.34
CA LEU A 344 -9.72 -1.01 -13.12
C LEU A 344 -9.32 -2.48 -13.00
N GLY A 345 -10.29 -3.39 -13.09
CA GLY A 345 -10.01 -4.84 -13.11
C GLY A 345 -11.25 -5.65 -13.43
N SER A 346 -11.30 -6.87 -12.90
CA SER A 346 -12.51 -7.68 -12.90
C SER A 346 -13.63 -7.02 -12.08
N SER A 347 -14.88 -7.36 -12.36
CA SER A 347 -16.02 -6.81 -11.61
C SER A 347 -15.96 -7.14 -10.12
N GLU A 348 -15.41 -8.31 -9.75
CA GLU A 348 -15.20 -8.69 -8.35
C GLU A 348 -14.17 -7.78 -7.68
N PHE A 349 -13.05 -7.51 -8.36
CA PHE A 349 -12.02 -6.61 -7.88
C PHE A 349 -12.53 -5.17 -7.73
N GLU A 350 -13.28 -4.67 -8.72
CA GLU A 350 -13.85 -3.33 -8.64
C GLU A 350 -14.88 -3.21 -7.50
N ALA A 351 -15.67 -4.26 -7.26
CA ALA A 351 -16.60 -4.31 -6.13
C ALA A 351 -15.86 -4.30 -4.77
N GLN A 352 -14.69 -4.96 -4.67
CA GLN A 352 -13.88 -4.93 -3.44
C GLN A 352 -13.46 -3.50 -3.07
N ILE A 353 -13.15 -2.63 -4.04
CA ILE A 353 -12.76 -1.24 -3.77
C ILE A 353 -13.94 -0.46 -3.15
N SER A 354 -15.12 -0.55 -3.78
CA SER A 354 -16.34 0.09 -3.26
C SER A 354 -16.72 -0.47 -1.88
N GLN A 355 -16.63 -1.79 -1.69
CA GLN A 355 -16.94 -2.45 -0.42
C GLN A 355 -15.97 -2.02 0.68
N PHE A 356 -14.67 -1.94 0.41
CA PHE A 356 -13.70 -1.49 1.40
C PHE A 356 -14.02 -0.08 1.92
N ILE A 357 -14.45 0.84 1.05
CA ILE A 357 -14.85 2.19 1.44
C ILE A 357 -16.15 2.15 2.28
N GLN A 358 -17.15 1.37 1.84
CA GLN A 358 -18.41 1.20 2.57
C GLN A 358 -18.21 0.59 3.96
N ASP A 359 -17.37 -0.43 4.10
CA ASP A 359 -17.05 -1.04 5.38
C ASP A 359 -16.47 -0.02 6.37
N LYS A 360 -15.68 0.96 5.88
CA LYS A 360 -15.14 2.01 6.75
C LYS A 360 -16.14 3.10 7.07
N LEU A 361 -17.07 3.41 6.16
CA LEU A 361 -18.21 4.27 6.49
C LEU A 361 -19.07 3.62 7.59
N GLU A 362 -19.43 2.34 7.44
CA GLU A 362 -20.20 1.59 8.43
C GLU A 362 -19.47 1.55 9.78
N TRP A 363 -18.16 1.26 9.77
CA TRP A 363 -17.35 1.26 10.99
C TRP A 363 -17.33 2.62 11.70
N LEU A 364 -17.35 3.73 10.95
CA LEU A 364 -17.43 5.09 11.49
C LEU A 364 -18.86 5.51 11.88
N GLY A 365 -19.88 4.73 11.50
CA GLY A 365 -21.29 5.12 11.63
C GLY A 365 -21.69 6.25 10.68
N PHE A 366 -21.00 6.37 9.53
CA PHE A 366 -21.17 7.42 8.54
C PHE A 366 -22.03 6.95 7.37
N SER A 367 -22.62 7.92 6.65
CA SER A 367 -23.35 7.67 5.40
C SER A 367 -22.49 8.03 4.18
N ASN A 368 -22.97 7.70 2.98
CA ASN A 368 -22.34 8.18 1.74
C ASN A 368 -22.33 9.73 1.62
N GLN A 369 -23.20 10.43 2.36
CA GLN A 369 -23.19 11.90 2.41
C GLN A 369 -22.13 12.46 3.38
N ASP A 370 -21.41 11.59 4.07
CA ASP A 370 -20.22 11.91 4.87
C ASP A 370 -18.94 11.47 4.14
N LEU A 371 -19.02 11.15 2.83
CA LEU A 371 -17.92 10.66 2.02
C LEU A 371 -17.42 11.72 1.04
N ILE A 372 -16.09 11.90 0.97
CA ILE A 372 -15.42 12.66 -0.07
C ILE A 372 -14.48 11.72 -0.84
N LEU A 373 -14.62 11.68 -2.18
CA LEU A 373 -13.67 11.00 -3.04
C LEU A 373 -12.74 12.02 -3.70
N SER A 374 -11.44 11.73 -3.75
CA SER A 374 -10.47 12.68 -4.28
C SER A 374 -9.27 12.02 -4.95
N GLY A 375 -8.62 12.76 -5.85
CA GLY A 375 -7.41 12.29 -6.53
C GLY A 375 -6.84 13.33 -7.50
N LEU A 376 -5.61 13.08 -7.96
CA LEU A 376 -4.93 13.88 -8.97
C LEU A 376 -4.39 12.99 -10.09
N SER A 377 -4.45 13.45 -11.35
CA SER A 377 -4.03 12.66 -12.52
C SER A 377 -4.69 11.27 -12.53
N MET A 378 -3.95 10.16 -12.50
CA MET A 378 -4.51 8.80 -12.43
C MET A 378 -5.54 8.60 -11.30
N GLY A 379 -5.33 9.23 -10.14
CA GLY A 379 -6.26 9.11 -9.01
C GLY A 379 -7.64 9.70 -9.30
N THR A 380 -7.74 10.63 -10.24
CA THR A 380 -9.04 11.20 -10.66
C THR A 380 -9.95 10.15 -11.27
N PHE A 381 -9.38 9.20 -12.00
CA PHE A 381 -10.14 8.11 -12.61
C PHE A 381 -10.85 7.31 -11.51
N GLY A 382 -10.11 6.85 -10.50
CA GLY A 382 -10.68 6.10 -9.38
C GLY A 382 -11.76 6.91 -8.65
N ALA A 383 -11.48 8.18 -8.32
CA ALA A 383 -12.43 9.04 -7.63
C ALA A 383 -13.75 9.24 -8.41
N LEU A 384 -13.67 9.47 -9.72
CA LEU A 384 -14.85 9.64 -10.58
C LEU A 384 -15.57 8.31 -10.85
N TYR A 385 -14.83 7.26 -11.18
CA TYR A 385 -15.37 5.94 -11.54
C TYR A 385 -16.13 5.29 -10.39
N TYR A 386 -15.59 5.35 -9.17
CA TYR A 386 -16.24 4.79 -7.98
C TYR A 386 -17.29 5.70 -7.35
N ALA A 387 -17.34 6.99 -7.72
CA ALA A 387 -18.46 7.85 -7.33
C ALA A 387 -19.80 7.31 -7.85
N ALA A 388 -19.80 6.61 -8.99
CA ALA A 388 -21.00 5.98 -9.55
C ALA A 388 -21.60 4.93 -8.61
N ASP A 389 -20.77 4.19 -7.86
CA ASP A 389 -21.22 3.16 -6.91
C ASP A 389 -21.54 3.75 -5.54
N LEU A 390 -20.86 4.82 -5.16
CA LEU A 390 -20.83 5.33 -3.79
C LEU A 390 -21.72 6.57 -3.58
N SER A 391 -22.11 7.29 -4.63
CA SER A 391 -22.93 8.52 -4.53
C SER A 391 -22.46 9.48 -3.41
N PRO A 392 -21.17 9.87 -3.38
CA PRO A 392 -20.58 10.63 -2.28
C PRO A 392 -21.14 12.06 -2.18
N ALA A 393 -20.93 12.74 -1.06
CA ALA A 393 -21.25 14.17 -0.93
C ALA A 393 -20.40 15.04 -1.86
N ALA A 394 -19.12 14.70 -2.04
CA ALA A 394 -18.25 15.43 -2.94
C ALA A 394 -17.22 14.56 -3.65
N VAL A 395 -16.85 15.01 -4.86
CA VAL A 395 -15.72 14.50 -5.64
C VAL A 395 -14.77 15.65 -5.95
N ILE A 396 -13.53 15.59 -5.47
CA ILE A 396 -12.52 16.64 -5.63
C ILE A 396 -11.38 16.11 -6.48
N VAL A 397 -11.29 16.53 -7.74
CA VAL A 397 -10.29 16.02 -8.68
C VAL A 397 -9.55 17.12 -9.41
N GLY A 398 -8.27 16.86 -9.68
CA GLY A 398 -7.39 17.76 -10.43
C GLY A 398 -6.65 17.03 -11.54
N LYS A 399 -6.62 17.62 -12.75
CA LYS A 399 -6.10 17.02 -13.99
C LYS A 399 -6.82 15.69 -14.28
N PRO A 400 -8.14 15.76 -14.56
CA PRO A 400 -8.96 14.56 -14.73
C PRO A 400 -8.50 13.72 -15.92
N LEU A 401 -8.45 12.41 -15.74
CA LEU A 401 -8.17 11.41 -16.76
C LEU A 401 -9.31 10.38 -16.72
N ALA A 402 -10.14 10.37 -17.76
CA ALA A 402 -11.31 9.48 -17.88
C ALA A 402 -11.19 8.52 -19.07
N ASN A 403 -10.47 8.91 -20.10
CA ASN A 403 -10.37 8.22 -21.38
C ASN A 403 -8.99 7.55 -21.56
N ILE A 404 -8.76 6.43 -20.88
CA ILE A 404 -7.47 5.69 -20.92
C ILE A 404 -7.09 5.28 -22.36
N GLY A 405 -8.06 4.84 -23.16
CA GLY A 405 -7.86 4.53 -24.56
C GLY A 405 -7.48 5.74 -25.40
N THR A 406 -8.16 6.87 -25.21
CA THR A 406 -7.78 8.13 -25.86
C THR A 406 -6.36 8.55 -25.49
N ILE A 407 -5.96 8.42 -24.21
CA ILE A 407 -4.59 8.69 -23.76
C ILE A 407 -3.59 7.80 -24.51
N ALA A 408 -3.86 6.49 -24.60
CA ALA A 408 -3.01 5.55 -25.32
C ALA A 408 -2.90 5.86 -26.82
N LEU A 409 -3.99 6.29 -27.46
CA LEU A 409 -3.98 6.69 -28.87
C LEU A 409 -3.20 7.99 -29.11
N ASN A 410 -3.15 8.88 -28.11
CA ASN A 410 -2.41 10.15 -28.19
C ASN A 410 -0.88 9.96 -28.18
N GLU A 411 -0.37 8.83 -27.67
CA GLU A 411 1.06 8.49 -27.67
C GLU A 411 1.70 8.50 -29.06
N ARG A 412 0.94 8.17 -30.12
CA ARG A 412 1.47 8.14 -31.49
C ARG A 412 1.61 9.54 -32.10
N ILE A 413 0.76 10.50 -31.71
CA ILE A 413 0.50 11.72 -32.50
C ILE A 413 0.79 13.00 -31.72
N ASN A 414 0.34 13.07 -30.47
CA ASN A 414 0.18 14.35 -29.76
C ASN A 414 1.28 14.65 -28.76
N ARG A 415 2.20 13.71 -28.51
CA ARG A 415 3.15 13.80 -27.40
C ARG A 415 4.60 13.53 -27.85
N PRO A 416 5.55 14.46 -27.60
CA PRO A 416 6.97 14.23 -27.87
C PRO A 416 7.62 13.33 -26.82
N GLU A 417 7.05 13.24 -25.61
CA GLU A 417 7.49 12.37 -24.52
C GLU A 417 6.50 11.21 -24.37
N MET A 418 7.02 9.99 -24.55
CA MET A 418 6.21 8.77 -24.50
C MET A 418 5.85 8.40 -23.05
N TRP A 419 4.58 8.08 -22.81
CA TRP A 419 4.08 7.41 -21.62
C TRP A 419 3.52 6.02 -22.00
N GLY A 420 4.45 5.12 -22.29
CA GLY A 420 4.19 3.80 -22.89
C GLY A 420 3.31 2.87 -22.05
N THR A 421 3.22 3.08 -20.73
CA THR A 421 2.33 2.32 -19.85
C THR A 421 0.85 2.42 -20.23
N SER A 422 0.43 3.48 -20.93
CA SER A 422 -0.95 3.60 -21.45
C SER A 422 -1.27 2.55 -22.51
N LEU A 423 -0.28 2.19 -23.36
CA LEU A 423 -0.41 1.11 -24.35
C LEU A 423 -0.48 -0.25 -23.66
N ASP A 424 0.28 -0.43 -22.57
CA ASP A 424 0.21 -1.63 -21.73
C ASP A 424 -1.16 -1.78 -21.05
N MET A 425 -1.86 -0.68 -20.71
CA MET A 425 -3.23 -0.74 -20.18
C MET A 425 -4.22 -1.24 -21.23
N VAL A 426 -4.15 -0.72 -22.46
CA VAL A 426 -5.01 -1.20 -23.57
C VAL A 426 -4.76 -2.69 -23.84
N LEU A 427 -3.49 -3.11 -23.79
CA LEU A 427 -3.12 -4.51 -23.95
C LEU A 427 -3.61 -5.38 -22.78
N HIS A 428 -3.47 -4.90 -21.55
CA HIS A 428 -3.88 -5.58 -20.31
C HIS A 428 -5.38 -5.87 -20.31
N HIS A 429 -6.21 -4.85 -20.60
CA HIS A 429 -7.67 -4.98 -20.56
C HIS A 429 -8.27 -5.60 -21.84
N GLY A 430 -7.65 -5.38 -23.00
CA GLY A 430 -8.19 -5.80 -24.29
C GLY A 430 -7.51 -7.03 -24.92
N GLY A 431 -6.42 -7.53 -24.34
CA GLY A 431 -5.60 -8.63 -24.89
C GLY A 431 -4.83 -8.29 -26.18
N SER A 432 -5.05 -7.10 -26.76
CA SER A 432 -4.32 -6.58 -27.92
C SER A 432 -4.36 -5.06 -27.98
N SER A 433 -3.32 -4.43 -28.54
CA SER A 433 -3.23 -2.98 -28.68
C SER A 433 -3.93 -2.49 -29.96
N THR A 434 -5.27 -2.56 -29.97
CA THR A 434 -6.11 -2.11 -31.10
C THR A 434 -6.89 -0.85 -30.75
N THR A 435 -7.27 -0.06 -31.76
CA THR A 435 -8.13 1.11 -31.58
C THR A 435 -9.49 0.73 -30.98
N ALA A 436 -10.07 -0.41 -31.39
CA ALA A 436 -11.33 -0.90 -30.82
C ALA A 436 -11.23 -1.19 -29.32
N ASN A 437 -10.12 -1.77 -28.87
CA ASN A 437 -9.88 -2.00 -27.44
C ASN A 437 -9.66 -0.69 -26.66
N ALA A 438 -8.98 0.28 -27.27
CA ALA A 438 -8.83 1.61 -26.68
C ALA A 438 -10.21 2.29 -26.51
N GLU A 439 -11.04 2.30 -27.56
CA GLU A 439 -12.40 2.84 -27.51
C GLU A 439 -13.29 2.10 -26.49
N SER A 440 -13.18 0.77 -26.41
CA SER A 440 -13.90 -0.02 -25.40
C SER A 440 -13.48 0.32 -23.98
N LEU A 441 -12.21 0.67 -23.76
CA LEU A 441 -11.71 1.05 -22.45
C LEU A 441 -12.22 2.43 -22.02
N ASP A 442 -12.31 3.38 -22.96
CA ASP A 442 -12.98 4.67 -22.72
C ASP A 442 -14.46 4.45 -22.40
N GLN A 443 -15.13 3.59 -23.17
CA GLN A 443 -16.55 3.29 -22.96
C GLN A 443 -16.81 2.63 -21.61
N LYS A 444 -15.90 1.78 -21.11
CA LYS A 444 -16.03 1.17 -19.77
C LYS A 444 -16.20 2.23 -18.67
N PHE A 445 -15.45 3.33 -18.73
CA PHE A 445 -15.61 4.43 -17.78
C PHE A 445 -16.99 5.08 -17.91
N TRP A 446 -17.36 5.52 -19.12
CA TRP A 446 -18.60 6.26 -19.33
C TRP A 446 -19.86 5.43 -19.13
N ASP A 447 -19.83 4.13 -19.45
CA ASP A 447 -20.93 3.20 -19.20
C ASP A 447 -21.23 3.02 -17.72
N LYS A 448 -20.22 3.16 -16.85
CA LYS A 448 -20.40 3.14 -15.41
C LYS A 448 -20.81 4.51 -14.89
N PHE A 449 -20.05 5.54 -15.24
CA PHE A 449 -20.27 6.90 -14.77
C PHE A 449 -21.67 7.41 -15.13
N SER A 450 -22.14 7.18 -16.35
CA SER A 450 -23.49 7.60 -16.78
C SER A 450 -24.65 6.95 -16.03
N LYS A 451 -24.41 5.85 -15.29
CA LYS A 451 -25.43 5.14 -14.50
C LYS A 451 -25.42 5.52 -13.02
N GLY A 452 -24.44 6.31 -12.58
CA GLY A 452 -24.34 6.77 -11.20
C GLY A 452 -25.45 7.75 -10.82
N ASN A 453 -25.79 7.81 -9.53
CA ASN A 453 -26.64 8.85 -8.98
C ASN A 453 -25.78 9.95 -8.36
N TYR A 454 -25.95 11.18 -8.85
CA TYR A 454 -25.16 12.33 -8.43
C TYR A 454 -26.00 13.50 -7.93
N ASP A 455 -27.29 13.30 -7.66
CA ASP A 455 -28.23 14.38 -7.28
C ASP A 455 -27.76 15.19 -6.05
N SER A 456 -26.98 14.56 -5.16
CA SER A 456 -26.42 15.18 -3.95
C SER A 456 -24.88 15.28 -3.98
N THR A 457 -24.24 15.04 -5.13
CA THR A 457 -22.79 15.04 -5.26
C THR A 457 -22.28 16.36 -5.83
N THR A 458 -21.39 17.03 -5.10
CA THR A 458 -20.68 18.22 -5.61
C THR A 458 -19.36 17.83 -6.26
N PHE A 459 -19.16 18.20 -7.52
CA PHE A 459 -17.88 18.00 -8.22
C PHE A 459 -17.03 19.28 -8.19
N ALA A 460 -15.85 19.21 -7.58
CA ALA A 460 -14.83 20.25 -7.63
C ALA A 460 -13.71 19.81 -8.58
N LEU A 461 -13.64 20.45 -9.76
CA LEU A 461 -12.76 20.04 -10.85
C LEU A 461 -11.72 21.13 -11.15
N ALA A 462 -10.44 20.78 -11.08
CA ALA A 462 -9.36 21.59 -11.63
C ALA A 462 -8.79 20.91 -12.88
N TYR A 463 -8.77 21.58 -14.03
CA TYR A 463 -8.37 20.97 -15.30
C TYR A 463 -7.41 21.86 -16.11
N MET A 464 -6.70 21.23 -17.04
CA MET A 464 -5.81 21.91 -17.97
C MET A 464 -6.56 22.14 -19.28
N LYS A 465 -6.70 23.40 -19.73
CA LYS A 465 -7.38 23.72 -21.01
C LYS A 465 -6.69 23.12 -22.24
N GLN A 466 -5.41 22.80 -22.11
CA GLN A 466 -4.54 22.28 -23.17
C GLN A 466 -3.91 20.97 -22.67
N ASP A 467 -4.74 20.08 -22.12
CA ASP A 467 -4.28 18.76 -21.67
C ASP A 467 -3.86 17.91 -22.87
N ASP A 468 -2.61 17.44 -22.88
CA ASP A 468 -2.02 16.63 -23.94
C ASP A 468 -2.28 15.13 -23.76
N TYR A 469 -2.79 14.71 -22.59
CA TYR A 469 -3.20 13.33 -22.31
C TYR A 469 -4.66 13.11 -22.67
N ASP A 470 -5.57 13.82 -22.00
CA ASP A 470 -7.02 13.59 -22.08
C ASP A 470 -7.79 14.90 -22.28
N HIS A 471 -7.69 15.45 -23.48
CA HIS A 471 -8.44 16.64 -23.90
C HIS A 471 -9.97 16.44 -23.94
N LYS A 472 -10.48 15.22 -23.70
CA LYS A 472 -11.90 14.89 -23.70
C LYS A 472 -12.46 14.64 -22.29
N ALA A 473 -11.65 14.81 -21.24
CA ALA A 473 -12.06 14.55 -19.87
C ALA A 473 -13.08 15.56 -19.31
N PHE A 474 -13.14 16.79 -19.87
CA PHE A 474 -13.89 17.91 -19.33
C PHE A 474 -14.82 18.57 -20.36
#